data_AF-M8BA15-F1
#
_entry.id   AF-M8BA15-F1
#
_cell.length_a   1.000
_cell.length_b   1.000
_cell.length_c   1.000
_cell.angle_alpha   90.00
_cell.angle_beta   90.00
_cell.angle_gamma   90.00
#
_symmetry.space_group_name_H-M   'P 1'
#
loop_
_entity.id
_entity.type
_entity.pdbx_description
1 polymer ?
#
loop_
_entity_poly.entity_id
_entity_poly.type
_entity_poly.pdbx_seq_one_letter_code
_entity_poly.pdbx_strand_id
1 'polypeptide(L)'
;MALPQPASVPILDELMEEIFLRLPTLNILTRASSMCATFYRIIKGRTFRHRFRALQWPTILSFMHATGLHPTQAPHASALA
;
A
#
# COMPACT_ATOMS: atom_id res chain seq x y z
N MET A 1 17.92 -39.33 2.37
CA MET A 1 17.26 -38.07 2.79
C MET A 1 16.75 -37.38 1.53
N ALA A 2 15.44 -37.46 1.26
CA ALA A 2 14.84 -36.71 0.17
C ALA A 2 14.68 -35.24 0.61
N LEU A 3 15.28 -34.31 -0.13
CA LEU A 3 15.06 -32.88 0.07
C LEU A 3 13.55 -32.60 -0.13
N PRO A 4 12.88 -31.88 0.78
CA PRO A 4 11.47 -31.53 0.59
C PRO A 4 11.32 -30.81 -0.74
N GLN A 5 10.47 -31.37 -1.61
CA GLN A 5 10.16 -30.80 -2.91
C GLN A 5 9.56 -29.41 -2.65
N PRO A 6 10.04 -28.33 -3.30
CA PRO A 6 9.44 -27.01 -3.13
C PRO A 6 8.03 -27.07 -3.71
N ALA A 7 7.04 -27.25 -2.83
CA ALA A 7 5.64 -27.23 -3.18
C ALA A 7 5.33 -25.88 -3.85
N SER A 8 5.08 -25.94 -5.16
CA SER A 8 4.45 -24.93 -6.02
C SER A 8 4.69 -23.46 -5.62
N VAL A 9 5.72 -22.87 -6.22
CA VAL A 9 6.06 -21.43 -6.27
C VAL A 9 4.87 -20.44 -6.29
N PRO A 10 3.71 -20.70 -6.95
CA PRO A 10 2.57 -19.76 -6.91
C PRO A 10 2.04 -19.43 -5.50
N ILE A 11 2.06 -20.37 -4.55
CA ILE A 11 1.53 -20.13 -3.18
C ILE A 11 2.41 -19.13 -2.42
N LEU A 12 3.72 -19.15 -2.68
CA LEU A 12 4.67 -18.27 -2.01
C LEU A 12 4.49 -16.81 -2.43
N ASP A 13 4.27 -16.54 -3.72
CA ASP A 13 4.08 -15.18 -4.23
C ASP A 13 2.80 -14.55 -3.66
N GLU A 14 1.70 -15.32 -3.59
CA GLU A 14 0.43 -14.87 -2.99
C GLU A 14 0.56 -14.61 -1.49
N LEU A 15 1.24 -15.51 -0.75
CA LEU A 15 1.47 -15.33 0.68
C LEU A 15 2.35 -14.12 0.97
N MET A 16 3.41 -13.91 0.18
CA MET A 16 4.25 -12.72 0.27
C MET A 16 3.46 -11.44 -0.05
N GLU A 17 2.58 -11.49 -1.05
CA GLU A 17 1.67 -10.38 -1.37
C GLU A 17 0.83 -9.99 -0.15
N GLU A 18 0.23 -10.97 0.54
CA GLU A 18 -0.58 -10.72 1.73
C GLU A 18 0.24 -10.17 2.91
N ILE A 19 1.44 -10.71 3.15
CA ILE A 19 2.35 -10.20 4.19
C ILE A 19 2.70 -8.74 3.91
N PHE A 20 3.10 -8.41 2.68
CA PHE A 20 3.42 -7.04 2.30
C PHE A 20 2.23 -6.10 2.40
N LEU A 21 1.00 -6.55 2.13
CA LEU A 21 -0.22 -5.75 2.31
C LEU A 21 -0.51 -5.42 3.78
N ARG A 22 -0.13 -6.31 4.71
CA ARG A 22 -0.26 -6.09 6.16
C ARG A 22 0.84 -5.23 6.78
N LEU A 23 1.92 -4.95 6.05
CA LEU A 23 2.99 -4.04 6.47
C LEU A 23 2.77 -2.65 5.82
N PRO A 24 2.03 -1.72 6.47
CA PRO A 24 1.60 -0.46 5.84
C PRO A 24 2.73 0.56 5.61
N THR A 25 3.98 0.20 5.89
CA THR A 25 5.11 1.14 5.84
C THR A 25 5.84 1.04 4.50
N LEU A 26 5.70 2.06 3.66
CA LEU A 26 6.37 2.15 2.36
C LEU A 26 7.89 1.93 2.46
N ASN A 27 8.53 2.40 3.53
CA ASN A 27 9.97 2.21 3.80
C ASN A 27 10.37 0.73 3.93
N ILE A 28 9.49 -0.12 4.48
CA ILE A 28 9.78 -1.55 4.63
C ILE A 28 9.65 -2.24 3.28
N LEU A 29 8.67 -1.84 2.46
CA LEU A 29 8.51 -2.36 1.10
C LEU A 29 9.69 -2.00 0.20
N THR A 30 10.18 -0.75 0.25
CA THR A 30 11.36 -0.35 -0.54
C THR A 30 12.59 -1.17 -0.12
N ARG A 31 12.82 -1.33 1.17
CA ARG A 31 13.92 -2.14 1.71
C ARG A 31 13.79 -3.62 1.31
N ALA A 32 12.62 -4.23 1.46
CA ALA A 32 12.37 -5.60 1.03
C ALA A 32 12.63 -5.77 -0.48
N SER A 33 12.18 -4.81 -1.30
CA SER A 33 12.40 -4.83 -2.74
C SER A 33 13.88 -4.74 -3.14
N SER A 34 14.72 -4.08 -2.33
CA SER A 34 16.16 -4.03 -2.56
C SER A 34 16.91 -5.30 -2.16
N MET A 35 16.34 -6.13 -1.28
CA MET A 35 16.98 -7.35 -0.80
C MET A 35 16.86 -8.52 -1.79
N CYS A 36 15.79 -8.58 -2.58
CA CYS A 36 15.55 -9.69 -3.49
C CYS A 36 14.75 -9.30 -4.74
N ALA A 37 15.17 -9.79 -5.91
CA ALA A 37 14.47 -9.59 -7.18
C ALA A 37 13.05 -10.18 -7.18
N THR A 38 12.81 -11.28 -6.46
CA THR A 38 11.47 -11.87 -6.29
C THR A 38 10.53 -10.92 -5.55
N PHE A 39 11.00 -10.32 -4.45
CA PHE A 39 10.22 -9.31 -3.73
C PHE A 39 9.97 -8.07 -4.57
N TYR A 40 10.97 -7.60 -5.32
CA TYR A 40 10.78 -6.51 -6.28
C TYR A 40 9.70 -6.85 -7.33
N ARG A 41 9.69 -8.08 -7.86
CA ARG A 41 8.68 -8.54 -8.84
C ARG A 41 7.26 -8.49 -8.25
N ILE A 42 7.09 -9.01 -7.04
CA ILE A 42 5.80 -9.04 -6.34
C ILE A 42 5.32 -7.60 -6.05
N ILE A 43 6.19 -6.76 -5.47
CA ILE A 43 5.87 -5.37 -5.12
C ILE A 43 5.58 -4.51 -6.36
N LYS A 44 6.25 -4.77 -7.48
CA LYS A 44 5.99 -4.08 -8.76
C LYS A 44 4.73 -4.60 -9.47
N GLY A 45 4.20 -5.75 -9.03
CA GLY A 45 3.02 -6.40 -9.59
C GLY A 45 1.78 -5.51 -9.61
N ARG A 46 0.98 -5.65 -10.67
CA ARG A 46 -0.24 -4.84 -10.85
C ARG A 46 -1.30 -5.15 -9.78
N THR A 47 -1.46 -6.44 -9.44
CA THR A 47 -2.40 -6.93 -8.42
C THR A 47 -2.06 -6.34 -7.05
N PHE A 48 -0.82 -6.51 -6.61
CA PHE A 48 -0.32 -5.95 -5.35
C PHE A 48 -0.52 -4.45 -5.28
N ARG A 49 -0.08 -3.70 -6.29
CA ARG A 49 -0.20 -2.23 -6.30
C ARG A 49 -1.66 -1.76 -6.28
N HIS A 50 -2.56 -2.50 -6.91
CA HIS A 50 -4.00 -2.21 -6.86
C HIS A 50 -4.57 -2.46 -5.46
N ARG A 51 -4.29 -3.64 -4.87
CA ARG A 51 -4.71 -4.03 -3.51
C ARG A 51 -4.14 -3.09 -2.46
N PHE A 52 -2.85 -2.79 -2.53
CA PHE A 52 -2.15 -1.89 -1.63
C PHE A 52 -2.77 -0.50 -1.68
N ARG A 53 -2.98 0.06 -2.87
CA ARG A 53 -3.72 1.31 -3.03
C ARG A 53 -5.12 1.22 -2.43
N ALA A 54 -5.89 0.18 -2.73
CA ALA A 54 -7.24 0.03 -2.19
C ALA A 54 -7.29 -0.04 -0.65
N LEU A 55 -6.25 -0.57 0.02
CA LEU A 55 -6.13 -0.54 1.49
C LEU A 55 -5.63 0.80 2.02
N GLN A 56 -4.76 1.49 1.26
CA GLN A 56 -4.16 2.74 1.69
C GLN A 56 -5.06 3.95 1.43
N TRP A 57 -5.82 3.99 0.33
CA TRP A 57 -6.70 5.12 -0.02
C TRP A 57 -7.80 5.42 1.00
N PRO A 58 -8.50 4.43 1.60
CA PRO A 58 -9.45 4.68 2.69
C PRO A 58 -8.75 5.36 3.89
N THR A 59 -7.56 4.90 4.22
CA THR A 59 -6.74 5.41 5.33
C THR A 59 -6.21 6.82 5.05
N ILE A 60 -5.69 7.07 3.85
CA ILE A 60 -5.16 8.38 3.44
C ILE A 60 -6.29 9.41 3.33
N LEU A 61 -7.47 9.03 2.83
CA LEU A 61 -8.61 9.95 2.74
C LEU A 61 -9.12 10.33 4.13
N SER A 62 -9.22 9.37 5.05
CA SER A 62 -9.57 9.66 6.45
C SER A 62 -8.49 10.49 7.15
N PHE A 63 -7.21 10.24 6.87
CA PHE A 63 -6.11 11.02 7.43
C PHE A 63 -6.12 12.46 6.89
N MET A 64 -6.27 12.65 5.58
CA MET A 64 -6.40 13.97 4.96
C MET A 64 -7.59 14.76 5.53
N HIS A 65 -8.73 14.08 5.74
CA HIS A 65 -9.90 14.67 6.40
C HIS A 65 -9.62 15.04 7.86
N ALA A 66 -8.92 14.18 8.61
CA ALA A 66 -8.54 14.42 10.00
C ALA A 66 -7.45 15.49 10.16
N THR A 67 -6.56 15.67 9.18
CA THR A 67 -5.53 16.71 9.17
C THR A 67 -6.06 18.09 8.81
N GLY A 68 -7.39 18.24 8.68
CA GLY A 68 -8.01 19.53 8.41
C GLY A 68 -7.63 20.02 7.02
N LEU A 69 -8.26 19.46 5.99
CA LEU A 69 -8.58 20.25 4.81
C LEU A 69 -9.55 21.35 5.27
N HIS A 70 -9.00 22.38 5.91
CA HIS A 70 -9.75 23.52 6.40
C HIS A 70 -10.43 24.10 5.17
N PRO A 71 -11.78 24.16 5.12
CA PRO A 71 -12.45 24.94 4.10
C PRO A 71 -11.78 26.31 4.15
N THR A 72 -11.22 26.75 3.03
CA THR A 72 -10.73 28.11 2.90
C THR A 72 -11.94 28.98 3.18
N GLN A 73 -12.05 29.49 4.41
CA GLN A 73 -13.15 30.31 4.85
C GLN A 73 -13.20 31.47 3.87
N ALA A 74 -14.27 31.51 3.07
CA ALA A 74 -14.43 32.52 2.05
C ALA A 74 -14.17 33.89 2.71
N PRO A 75 -13.15 34.64 2.29
CA PRO A 75 -13.00 35.98 2.77
C PRO A 75 -14.18 36.75 2.17
N HIS A 76 -14.75 37.66 2.95
CA HIS A 76 -15.73 38.67 2.54
C HIS A 76 -17.20 38.34 2.86
N ALA A 77 -17.61 38.87 4.01
CA ALA A 77 -19.00 39.07 4.45
C ALA A 77 -19.74 40.15 3.62
N SER A 78 -19.58 40.15 2.30
CA SER A 78 -20.20 41.14 1.40
C SER A 78 -21.32 40.56 0.54
N ALA A 79 -21.76 39.33 0.80
CA ALA A 79 -22.80 38.65 0.03
C ALA A 79 -24.22 38.71 0.65
N LEU A 80 -24.46 39.59 1.62
CA LEU A 80 -25.81 39.92 2.09
C LEU A 80 -26.14 41.35 1.64
N ALA A 81 -26.71 41.43 0.44
CA ALA A 81 -27.53 42.56 0.00
C ALA A 81 -29.00 42.21 0.27
#